data_AF-A0A316KRP6-F1
#
_entry.id   AF-A0A316KRP6-F1
#
_cell.length_a   1.000
_cell.length_b   1.000
_cell.length_c   1.000
_cell.angle_alpha   90.00
_cell.angle_beta   90.00
_cell.angle_gamma   90.00
#
_symmetry.space_group_name_H-M   'P 1'
#
loop_
_entity.id
_entity.type
_entity.pdbx_description
1 polymer ?
#
loop_
_entity_poly.entity_id
_entity_poly.type
_entity_poly.pdbx_seq_one_letter_code
_entity_poly.pdbx_strand_id
1 'polypeptide(L)' 'WVEFNRRFKTSRGDVGIWHETYLVKAGAYEAIYSGMPAFGLGKVSELVPATGNREAARQRLSG' A
#
# COMPACT_ATOMS: atom_id res chain seq x y z
N TRP A 1 7.77 8.47 -12.89
CA TRP A 1 6.65 8.20 -11.95
C TRP A 1 5.33 8.84 -12.40
N VAL A 2 5.29 10.16 -12.70
CA VAL A 2 4.06 10.85 -13.15
C VAL A 2 3.41 10.16 -14.37
N GLU A 3 4.19 9.89 -15.42
CA GLU A 3 3.66 9.25 -16.64
C GLU A 3 3.17 7.82 -16.38
N PHE A 4 3.90 7.08 -15.54
CA PHE A 4 3.49 5.75 -15.11
C PHE A 4 2.12 5.82 -14.40
N ASN A 5 1.96 6.70 -13.42
CA ASN A 5 0.70 6.83 -12.67
C ASN A 5 -0.47 7.28 -13.54
N ARG A 6 -0.21 8.13 -14.55
CA ARG A 6 -1.22 8.58 -15.52
C ARG A 6 -1.79 7.40 -16.31
N ARG A 7 -0.93 6.52 -16.82
CA ARG A 7 -1.33 5.32 -17.58
C ARG A 7 -1.94 4.25 -16.67
N PHE A 8 -1.33 4.03 -15.51
CA PHE A 8 -1.78 3.07 -14.51
C PHE A 8 -3.23 3.30 -14.07
N LYS A 9 -3.67 4.57 -14.00
CA LYS A 9 -5.05 4.92 -13.63
C LYS A 9 -6.10 4.23 -14.49
N THR A 10 -5.82 4.00 -15.77
CA THR A 10 -6.76 3.40 -16.74
C THR A 10 -6.56 1.90 -16.92
N SER A 11 -5.54 1.30 -16.32
CA SER A 11 -5.18 -0.13 -16.45
C SER A 11 -5.08 -0.82 -15.07
N ARG A 12 -5.97 -0.43 -14.14
CA ARG A 12 -6.05 -1.02 -12.79
C ARG A 12 -6.31 -2.53 -12.90
N GLY A 13 -5.43 -3.35 -12.32
CA GLY A 13 -5.53 -4.81 -12.34
C GLY A 13 -4.51 -5.51 -13.23
N ASP A 14 -3.98 -4.83 -14.26
CA ASP A 14 -2.98 -5.41 -15.17
C ASP A 14 -1.57 -5.43 -14.55
N VAL A 15 -1.30 -4.48 -13.64
CA VAL A 15 -0.04 -4.31 -12.95
C VAL A 15 -0.33 -4.04 -11.48
N GLY A 16 0.42 -4.69 -10.59
CA GLY A 16 0.33 -4.47 -9.14
C GLY A 16 1.53 -3.69 -8.61
N ILE A 17 1.29 -2.79 -7.65
CA ILE A 17 2.35 -2.19 -6.84
C ILE A 17 2.18 -2.66 -5.40
N TRP A 18 3.26 -3.20 -4.86
CA TRP A 18 3.37 -3.63 -3.47
C TRP A 18 4.55 -2.93 -2.80
N HIS A 19 4.35 -2.49 -1.56
CA HIS A 19 5.40 -1.96 -0.72
C HIS A 19 5.18 -2.38 0.73
N GLU A 20 6.20 -2.96 1.35
CA GLU A 20 6.21 -3.32 2.77
C GLU A 20 7.39 -2.63 3.47
N THR A 21 7.08 -1.92 4.56
CA THR A 21 8.08 -1.25 5.40
C THR A 21 8.06 -1.87 6.79
N TYR A 22 9.24 -2.25 7.27
CA TYR A 22 9.44 -2.83 8.60
C TYR A 22 10.28 -1.88 9.44
N LEU A 23 9.79 -1.50 10.63
CA LEU A 23 10.62 -0.94 11.67
C LEU A 23 11.30 -2.08 12.43
N VAL A 24 12.47 -1.81 13.01
CA VAL A 24 13.30 -2.82 13.71
C VAL A 24 12.55 -3.51 14.87
N LYS A 25 11.49 -2.90 15.40
CA LYS A 25 10.66 -3.48 16.47
C LYS A 25 9.66 -4.50 15.91
N ALA A 26 9.57 -5.66 16.54
CA ALA A 26 8.55 -6.66 16.21
C ALA A 26 7.13 -6.05 16.24
N GLY A 27 6.34 -6.36 15.21
CA GLY A 27 4.97 -5.85 15.06
C GLY A 27 4.85 -4.42 14.55
N ALA A 28 5.96 -3.69 14.35
CA ALA A 28 5.95 -2.35 13.78
C ALA A 28 6.23 -2.41 12.27
N TYR A 29 5.19 -2.68 11.47
CA TYR A 29 5.28 -2.76 10.01
C TYR A 29 4.07 -2.10 9.36
N GLU A 30 4.23 -1.67 8.11
CA GLU A 30 3.12 -1.29 7.23
C GLU A 30 3.23 -1.97 5.87
N ALA A 31 2.07 -2.19 5.22
CA ALA A 31 1.98 -2.71 3.87
C ALA A 31 0.99 -1.88 3.05
N ILE A 32 1.34 -1.56 1.81
CA ILE A 32 0.43 -0.99 0.81
C ILE A 32 0.37 -1.90 -0.42
N TYR A 33 -0.86 -2.06 -0.89
CA TYR A 33 -1.19 -2.76 -2.12
C TYR A 33 -2.00 -1.81 -3.01
N SER A 34 -1.60 -1.66 -4.28
CA SER A 34 -2.29 -0.77 -5.22
C SER A 34 -2.46 -1.45 -6.59
N GLY A 35 -3.71 -1.52 -7.06
CA GLY A 35 -4.04 -2.12 -8.36
C GLY A 35 -3.83 -3.64 -8.42
N MET A 36 -3.82 -4.32 -7.27
CA MET A 36 -3.62 -5.76 -7.17
C MET A 36 -4.58 -6.37 -6.14
N PRO A 37 -4.90 -7.68 -6.27
CA PRO A 37 -5.65 -8.40 -5.24
C PRO A 37 -4.87 -8.47 -3.92
N ALA A 38 -5.57 -8.85 -2.85
CA ALA A 38 -4.95 -9.10 -1.54
C ALA A 38 -3.78 -10.09 -1.67
N PHE A 39 -2.62 -9.68 -1.14
CA PHE A 39 -1.38 -10.45 -1.18
C PHE A 39 -0.64 -10.35 0.16
N GLY A 40 0.20 -11.32 0.47
CA GLY A 40 1.02 -11.31 1.70
C GLY A 40 0.20 -11.04 2.97
N LEU A 41 0.62 -10.03 3.73
CA LEU A 41 -0.07 -9.58 4.94
C LEU A 41 -1.51 -9.14 4.68
N GLY A 42 -1.81 -8.55 3.52
CA GLY A 42 -3.16 -8.15 3.12
C GLY A 42 -4.15 -9.31 2.94
N LYS A 43 -3.70 -10.58 2.94
CA LYS A 43 -4.59 -11.75 2.97
C LYS A 43 -5.02 -12.16 4.38
N VAL A 44 -4.27 -11.75 5.40
CA VAL A 44 -4.46 -12.16 6.79
C VAL A 44 -4.81 -10.97 7.69
N SER A 45 -4.96 -9.77 7.12
CA SER A 45 -5.37 -8.55 7.81
C SER A 45 -6.45 -7.82 7.03
N GLU A 46 -7.10 -6.85 7.70
CA GLU A 46 -8.06 -5.97 7.05
C GLU A 46 -7.35 -4.94 6.15
N LEU A 47 -7.77 -4.85 4.89
CA LEU A 47 -7.30 -3.82 3.96
C LEU A 47 -8.16 -2.56 4.08
N VAL A 48 -7.53 -1.44 4.46
CA VAL A 48 -8.19 -0.13 4.58
C VAL A 48 -7.70 0.85 3.51
N PRO A 49 -8.57 1.76 3.01
CA PRO A 49 -8.13 2.77 2.05
C PRO A 49 -7.01 3.66 2.60
N ALA A 50 -5.93 3.81 1.82
CA ALA A 50 -4.79 4.67 2.14
C ALA A 50 -5.06 6.15 1.77
N THR A 51 -6.16 6.70 2.27
CA THR A 51 -6.63 8.07 1.99
C THR A 51 -6.64 8.94 3.26
N GLY A 52 -6.69 10.27 3.11
CA GLY A 52 -6.76 11.20 4.24
C GLY A 52 -5.52 11.12 5.15
N ASN A 53 -5.71 10.81 6.43
CA ASN A 53 -4.60 10.63 7.38
C ASN A 53 -3.78 9.35 7.18
N ARG A 54 -4.00 8.61 6.07
CA ARG A 54 -3.25 7.41 5.69
C ARG A 54 -2.58 7.55 4.33
N GLU A 55 -2.54 8.74 3.73
CA GLU A 55 -1.92 8.97 2.41
C GLU A 55 -0.40 8.77 2.46
N ALA A 56 0.25 9.27 3.51
CA ALA A 56 1.69 9.21 3.67
C ALA A 56 2.13 8.07 4.62
N ALA A 57 3.25 7.42 4.30
CA ALA A 57 3.84 6.35 5.13
C ALA A 57 4.06 6.78 6.58
N ARG A 58 4.58 8.01 6.77
CA ARG A 58 4.77 8.56 8.11
C ARG A 58 3.48 8.61 8.93
N GLN A 59 2.35 8.94 8.31
CA GLN A 59 1.07 9.05 9.01
C GLN A 59 0.50 7.66 9.37
N ARG A 60 0.70 6.68 8.49
CA ARG A 60 0.31 5.29 8.75
C ARG A 60 1.17 4.62 9.83
N LEU A 61 2.44 5.03 9.96
CA LEU A 61 3.37 4.55 10.98
C LEU A 61 3.29 5.31 12.31
N SER A 62 2.65 6.49 12.34
CA SER A 62 2.51 7.31 13.54
C SER A 62 1.22 7.10 14.32
N GLY A 63 0.40 6.12 13.91
CA GLY A 63 -0.85 5.74 14.57
C GLY A 63 -0.63 4.98 15.87
#